data_AF-A0A7C5TVA0-F1
#
_entry.id   AF-A0A7C5TVA0-F1
#
_cell.length_a   1.000
_cell.length_b   1.000
_cell.length_c   1.000
_cell.angle_alpha   90.00
_cell.angle_beta   90.00
_cell.angle_gamma   90.00
#
_symmetry.space_group_name_H-M   'P 1'
#
loop_
_entity.id
_entity.type
_entity.pdbx_description
1 polymer ?
#
loop_
_entity_poly.entity_id
_entity_poly.type
_entity_poly.pdbx_seq_one_letter_code
_entity_poly.pdbx_strand_id
1 'polypeptide(L)'
;MYESDLEADLLELEGPLEEGDPFWGALLGAAVPMLTSLLGEEEAYEDGLGEFELLEGGLEEDEAEVLMELIAEQMAEADLEEEGDAFWGALAASLAPLAVKAAKKLVPAAIQTARRVIPRLARGLVGTARRLARSPAGRQLVRTLPTIAKGAAADVLRTAAAGRPVSTTTVGRALARNTARVLKSPRRRRACIHRHLRVVRRVKPRLARAAREAELAFA
;
A
#
# COMPACT_ATOMS: atom_id res chain seq x y z
N MET A 1 -7.00 30.09 1.64
CA MET A 1 -5.86 30.04 0.72
C MET A 1 -4.81 29.07 1.28
N TYR A 2 -5.14 27.77 1.38
CA TYR A 2 -4.30 26.69 1.95
C TYR A 2 -4.69 25.31 1.38
N GLU A 3 -5.22 25.25 0.15
CA GLU A 3 -5.61 23.99 -0.51
C GLU A 3 -4.82 23.71 -1.80
N SER A 4 -4.02 24.66 -2.29
CA SER A 4 -3.22 24.51 -3.53
C SER A 4 -1.87 23.84 -3.36
N ASP A 5 -1.32 23.77 -2.14
CA ASP A 5 0.09 23.38 -1.95
C ASP A 5 0.27 21.88 -1.65
N LEU A 6 -0.82 21.11 -1.54
CA LEU A 6 -0.76 19.66 -1.31
C LEU A 6 -0.73 18.84 -2.60
N GLU A 7 -1.08 19.43 -3.75
CA GLU A 7 -1.04 18.76 -5.06
C GLU A 7 0.36 18.84 -5.69
N ALA A 8 1.12 19.91 -5.43
CA ALA A 8 2.48 20.07 -5.96
C ALA A 8 3.50 19.06 -5.38
N ASP A 9 3.40 18.74 -4.08
CA ASP A 9 4.30 17.78 -3.42
C ASP A 9 4.06 16.31 -3.81
N LEU A 10 2.91 15.99 -4.43
CA LEU A 10 2.59 14.65 -4.90
C LEU A 10 3.02 14.40 -6.35
N LEU A 11 3.23 15.47 -7.13
CA LEU A 11 3.63 15.43 -8.55
C LEU A 11 5.15 15.55 -8.76
N GLU A 12 5.92 16.04 -7.79
CA GLU A 12 7.40 16.06 -7.84
C GLU A 12 8.08 14.71 -7.48
N LEU A 13 7.33 13.61 -7.50
CA LEU A 13 7.82 12.24 -7.28
C LEU A 13 8.24 11.53 -8.58
N GLU A 14 8.51 12.28 -9.65
CA GLU A 14 9.21 11.81 -10.85
C GLU A 14 10.73 11.86 -10.64
N GLY A 15 11.22 11.05 -9.69
CA GLY A 15 12.64 10.68 -9.69
C GLY A 15 12.92 9.72 -10.84
N PRO A 16 14.11 9.75 -11.47
CA PRO A 16 14.44 8.80 -12.52
C PRO A 16 14.45 7.40 -11.92
N LEU A 17 13.46 6.58 -12.28
CA LEU A 17 13.44 5.15 -12.05
C LEU A 17 14.51 4.53 -12.97
N GLU A 18 15.79 4.74 -12.63
CA GLU A 18 16.91 4.09 -13.32
C GLU A 18 16.86 2.58 -13.04
N GLU A 19 16.56 1.83 -14.10
CA GLU A 19 17.11 0.53 -14.49
C GLU A 19 17.76 -0.29 -13.34
N GLY A 20 16.96 -1.04 -12.59
CA GLY A 20 17.49 -1.89 -11.51
C GLY A 20 16.71 -3.16 -11.21
N ASP A 21 15.38 -3.11 -11.21
CA ASP A 21 14.58 -4.31 -10.92
C ASP A 21 13.38 -4.45 -11.88
N PRO A 22 13.37 -5.45 -12.78
CA PRO A 22 12.25 -5.73 -13.68
C PRO A 22 10.95 -6.00 -12.90
N PHE A 23 11.03 -6.39 -11.62
CA PHE A 23 9.87 -6.50 -10.75
C PHE A 23 9.20 -5.14 -10.48
N TRP A 24 9.95 -4.06 -10.26
CA TRP A 24 9.37 -2.73 -10.03
C TRP A 24 8.85 -2.09 -11.31
N GLY A 25 9.52 -2.30 -12.45
CA GLY A 25 8.99 -1.93 -13.76
C GLY A 25 7.65 -2.62 -14.03
N ALA A 26 7.53 -3.90 -13.71
CA ALA A 26 6.28 -4.64 -13.84
C ALA A 26 5.24 -4.29 -12.76
N LEU A 27 5.65 -4.07 -11.50
CA LEU A 27 4.74 -3.76 -10.40
C LEU A 27 4.20 -2.34 -10.54
N LEU A 28 5.05 -1.34 -10.80
CA LEU A 28 4.61 0.04 -11.07
C LEU A 28 3.93 0.09 -12.43
N GLY A 29 4.44 -0.57 -13.46
CA GLY A 29 3.76 -0.67 -14.77
C GLY A 29 2.36 -1.28 -14.68
N ALA A 30 2.12 -2.23 -13.78
CA ALA A 30 0.79 -2.82 -13.53
C ALA A 30 -0.05 -2.03 -12.50
N ALA A 31 0.60 -1.44 -11.49
CA ALA A 31 -0.09 -0.71 -10.42
C ALA A 31 -0.42 0.74 -10.83
N VAL A 32 0.30 1.34 -11.79
CA VAL A 32 0.03 2.69 -12.29
C VAL A 32 -1.33 2.73 -12.99
N PRO A 33 -1.63 1.93 -14.03
CA PRO A 33 -2.96 1.90 -14.65
C PRO A 33 -4.08 1.62 -13.64
N MET A 34 -3.79 0.77 -12.65
CA MET A 34 -4.72 0.44 -11.56
C MET A 34 -4.95 1.62 -10.60
N LEU A 35 -3.90 2.35 -10.22
CA LEU A 35 -3.99 3.56 -9.39
C LEU A 35 -4.67 4.68 -10.16
N THR A 36 -4.35 4.88 -11.43
CA THR A 36 -4.95 5.90 -12.31
C THR A 36 -6.44 5.63 -12.54
N SER A 37 -6.82 4.38 -12.84
CA SER A 37 -8.23 3.96 -12.94
C SER A 37 -9.02 4.16 -11.63
N LEU A 38 -8.36 4.01 -10.48
CA LEU A 38 -9.00 4.12 -9.16
C LEU A 38 -9.04 5.55 -8.61
N LEU A 39 -8.14 6.42 -9.05
CA LEU A 39 -8.07 7.85 -8.70
C LEU A 39 -9.08 8.71 -9.48
N GLY A 40 -9.67 8.18 -10.55
CA GLY A 40 -10.79 8.83 -11.24
C GLY A 40 -10.38 10.06 -12.03
N GLU A 41 -9.25 9.99 -12.74
CA GLU A 41 -8.99 10.89 -13.85
C GLU A 41 -9.68 10.33 -15.09
N GLU A 42 -10.91 10.79 -15.34
CA GLU A 42 -11.47 10.82 -16.68
C GLU A 42 -10.59 11.76 -17.51
N GLU A 43 -9.64 11.23 -18.30
CA GLU A 43 -9.51 11.56 -19.72
C GLU A 43 -8.87 10.36 -20.48
N ALA A 44 -9.43 10.10 -21.65
CA ALA A 44 -9.23 8.95 -22.51
C ALA A 44 -7.77 8.63 -22.89
N TYR A 45 -7.36 7.39 -22.62
CA TYR A 45 -6.54 6.60 -23.54
C TYR A 45 -7.37 5.39 -23.98
N GLU A 46 -8.28 5.66 -24.92
CA GLU A 46 -9.12 4.69 -25.59
C GLU A 46 -8.37 4.13 -26.80
N ASP A 47 -7.26 3.41 -26.55
CA ASP A 47 -6.70 2.37 -27.42
C ASP A 47 -5.38 1.87 -26.82
N GLY A 48 -5.36 0.65 -26.28
CA GLY A 48 -4.10 -0.01 -25.93
C GLY A 48 -3.99 -0.68 -24.56
N LEU A 49 -5.08 -1.13 -23.94
CA LEU A 49 -5.02 -2.12 -22.87
C LEU A 49 -6.04 -3.21 -23.16
N GLY A 50 -5.60 -4.19 -23.97
CA GLY A 50 -6.32 -5.44 -24.15
C GLY A 50 -6.63 -6.03 -22.78
N GLU A 51 -7.92 -6.27 -22.55
CA GLU A 51 -8.44 -7.41 -21.81
C GLU A 51 -7.51 -7.88 -20.69
N PHE A 52 -7.60 -7.22 -19.53
CA PHE A 52 -7.00 -7.68 -18.29
C PHE A 52 -7.79 -8.90 -17.75
N GLU A 53 -7.90 -9.96 -18.56
CA GLU A 53 -8.39 -11.29 -18.20
C GLU A 53 -7.37 -12.07 -17.35
N LEU A 54 -6.29 -11.42 -16.90
CA LEU A 54 -5.27 -12.01 -16.03
C LEU A 54 -5.78 -12.34 -14.61
N LEU A 55 -7.04 -11.99 -14.30
CA LEU A 55 -7.70 -12.22 -13.02
C LEU A 55 -9.01 -13.02 -13.10
N GLU A 56 -9.32 -13.65 -14.24
CA GLU A 56 -10.52 -14.50 -14.35
C GLU A 56 -10.42 -15.81 -13.52
N GLY A 57 -9.21 -16.14 -13.04
CA GLY A 57 -8.92 -17.32 -12.20
C GLY A 57 -9.11 -17.14 -10.68
N GLY A 58 -9.81 -16.10 -10.22
CA GLY A 58 -10.17 -15.92 -8.81
C GLY A 58 -9.02 -15.44 -7.92
N LEU A 59 -8.90 -14.11 -7.80
CA LEU A 59 -8.42 -13.46 -6.59
C LEU A 59 -9.63 -12.90 -5.83
N GLU A 60 -10.17 -13.67 -4.87
CA GLU A 60 -11.20 -13.15 -3.95
C GLU A 60 -10.65 -12.11 -2.95
N GLU A 61 -9.33 -11.90 -2.91
CA GLU A 61 -8.67 -10.88 -2.07
C GLU A 61 -8.45 -9.58 -2.85
N ASP A 62 -8.77 -8.45 -2.20
CA ASP A 62 -8.63 -7.11 -2.78
C ASP A 62 -7.21 -6.85 -3.29
N GLU A 63 -7.08 -6.45 -4.55
CA GLU A 63 -5.80 -6.18 -5.22
C GLU A 63 -4.92 -5.19 -4.43
N ALA A 64 -5.53 -4.18 -3.82
CA ALA A 64 -4.82 -3.23 -2.95
C ALA A 64 -4.26 -3.87 -1.67
N GLU A 65 -4.95 -4.88 -1.13
CA GLU A 65 -4.40 -5.66 -0.03
C GLU A 65 -3.20 -6.46 -0.52
N VAL A 66 -3.30 -7.11 -1.67
CA VAL A 66 -2.20 -7.89 -2.26
C VAL A 66 -0.99 -7.01 -2.52
N LEU A 67 -1.18 -5.83 -3.11
CA LEU A 67 -0.10 -4.87 -3.39
C LEU A 67 0.67 -4.49 -2.11
N MET A 68 -0.04 -4.17 -1.02
CA MET A 68 0.62 -3.90 0.27
C MET A 68 1.43 -5.09 0.79
N GLU A 69 0.91 -6.31 0.65
CA GLU A 69 1.66 -7.50 1.08
C GLU A 69 2.91 -7.69 0.20
N LEU A 70 2.85 -7.44 -1.10
CA LEU A 70 4.03 -7.52 -1.98
C LEU A 70 5.06 -6.45 -1.64
N ILE A 71 4.64 -5.20 -1.47
CA ILE A 71 5.53 -4.09 -1.09
C ILE A 71 6.21 -4.40 0.25
N ALA A 72 5.44 -4.85 1.25
CA ALA A 72 6.00 -5.18 2.56
C ALA A 72 6.95 -6.40 2.52
N GLU A 73 6.77 -7.35 1.60
CA GLU A 73 7.73 -8.44 1.38
C GLU A 73 9.04 -7.88 0.81
N GLN A 74 8.96 -7.07 -0.24
CA GLN A 74 10.13 -6.49 -0.88
C GLN A 74 10.94 -5.63 0.09
N MET A 75 10.26 -4.79 0.88
CA MET A 75 10.91 -3.99 1.92
C MET A 75 11.57 -4.83 3.02
N ALA A 76 11.10 -6.07 3.24
CA ALA A 76 11.71 -6.98 4.18
C ALA A 76 12.92 -7.71 3.60
N GLU A 77 13.02 -7.82 2.27
CA GLU A 77 14.13 -8.41 1.51
C GLU A 77 15.20 -7.36 1.16
N ALA A 78 14.81 -6.12 0.88
CA ALA A 78 15.68 -5.04 0.40
C ALA A 78 16.73 -4.60 1.43
N ASP A 79 17.90 -4.25 0.92
CA ASP A 79 18.93 -3.53 1.66
C ASP A 79 18.66 -2.02 1.59
N LEU A 80 18.12 -1.49 2.68
CA LEU A 80 17.55 -0.15 2.75
C LEU A 80 18.54 1.02 2.72
N GLU A 81 19.82 0.75 2.46
CA GLU A 81 20.85 1.80 2.41
C GLU A 81 20.81 2.59 1.09
N GLU A 82 20.40 1.99 -0.03
CA GLU A 82 20.35 2.66 -1.35
C GLU A 82 18.94 2.85 -1.92
N GLU A 83 18.03 1.89 -1.77
CA GLU A 83 16.74 1.90 -2.50
C GLU A 83 15.54 2.38 -1.66
N GLY A 84 15.78 2.80 -0.42
CA GLY A 84 14.73 2.97 0.59
C GLY A 84 13.59 3.93 0.19
N ASP A 85 13.90 5.03 -0.50
CA ASP A 85 12.93 6.10 -0.73
C ASP A 85 11.81 5.76 -1.71
N ALA A 86 12.11 4.95 -2.74
CA ALA A 86 11.10 4.45 -3.68
C ALA A 86 10.09 3.55 -2.97
N PHE A 87 10.56 2.65 -2.08
CA PHE A 87 9.69 1.76 -1.31
C PHE A 87 8.76 2.52 -0.36
N TRP A 88 9.21 3.62 0.23
CA TRP A 88 8.35 4.42 1.12
C TRP A 88 7.22 5.10 0.36
N GLY A 89 7.51 5.61 -0.85
CA GLY A 89 6.51 6.17 -1.76
C GLY A 89 5.47 5.11 -2.16
N ALA A 90 5.92 3.94 -2.61
CA ALA A 90 5.04 2.82 -2.96
C ALA A 90 4.17 2.36 -1.77
N LEU A 91 4.75 2.24 -0.58
CA LEU A 91 4.00 1.87 0.62
C LEU A 91 2.92 2.91 0.94
N ALA A 92 3.24 4.20 0.82
CA ALA A 92 2.27 5.27 1.03
C ALA A 92 1.13 5.23 0.00
N ALA A 93 1.46 5.06 -1.28
CA ALA A 93 0.50 4.99 -2.38
C ALA A 93 -0.46 3.79 -2.25
N SER A 94 0.06 2.63 -1.84
CA SER A 94 -0.74 1.40 -1.67
C SER A 94 -1.85 1.49 -0.62
N LEU A 95 -1.82 2.51 0.26
CA LEU A 95 -2.87 2.74 1.26
C LEU A 95 -4.09 3.46 0.70
N ALA A 96 -3.94 4.19 -0.41
CA ALA A 96 -5.03 5.00 -0.97
C ALA A 96 -6.24 4.14 -1.39
N PRO A 97 -6.08 3.03 -2.14
CA PRO A 97 -7.23 2.25 -2.60
C PRO A 97 -7.98 1.58 -1.44
N LEU A 98 -7.28 1.14 -0.40
CA LEU A 98 -7.88 0.51 0.79
C LEU A 98 -8.77 1.48 1.54
N ALA A 99 -8.33 2.72 1.63
CA ALA A 99 -9.09 3.73 2.31
C ALA A 99 -10.28 4.21 1.49
N VAL A 100 -10.15 4.31 0.16
CA VAL A 100 -11.29 4.53 -0.74
C VAL A 100 -12.32 3.41 -0.56
N LYS A 101 -11.89 2.14 -0.60
CA LYS A 101 -12.79 1.00 -0.42
C LYS A 101 -13.45 0.98 0.96
N ALA A 102 -12.68 1.22 2.01
CA ALA A 102 -13.22 1.28 3.36
C ALA A 102 -14.19 2.48 3.52
N ALA A 103 -13.95 3.58 2.81
CA ALA A 103 -14.83 4.74 2.80
C ALA A 103 -16.09 4.55 1.94
N LYS A 104 -16.05 3.76 0.85
CA LYS A 104 -17.24 3.40 0.04
C LYS A 104 -18.31 2.67 0.86
N LYS A 105 -17.92 1.95 1.92
CA LYS A 105 -18.84 1.30 2.85
C LYS A 105 -19.37 2.25 3.94
N LEU A 106 -18.99 3.52 3.91
CA LEU A 106 -19.33 4.53 4.91
C LEU A 106 -20.13 5.68 4.29
N VAL A 107 -20.73 6.49 5.15
CA VAL A 107 -21.47 7.70 4.80
C VAL A 107 -20.55 8.70 4.07
N PRO A 108 -21.01 9.52 3.10
CA PRO A 108 -20.16 10.43 2.33
C PRO A 108 -19.21 11.34 3.17
N ALA A 109 -19.64 11.76 4.36
CA ALA A 109 -18.79 12.52 5.30
C ALA A 109 -17.50 11.76 5.73
N ALA A 110 -17.54 10.43 5.75
CA ALA A 110 -16.38 9.60 6.04
C ALA A 110 -15.35 9.57 4.89
N ILE A 111 -15.78 9.78 3.64
CA ILE A 111 -14.90 9.83 2.46
C ILE A 111 -13.97 11.04 2.56
N GLN A 112 -14.52 12.24 2.85
CA GLN A 112 -13.70 13.44 3.06
C GLN A 112 -12.73 13.28 4.23
N THR A 113 -13.18 12.62 5.31
CA THR A 113 -12.32 12.34 6.46
C THR A 113 -11.20 11.37 6.08
N ALA A 114 -11.49 10.33 5.31
CA ALA A 114 -10.50 9.38 4.82
C ALA A 114 -9.41 10.10 4.00
N ARG A 115 -9.78 10.94 3.02
CA ARG A 115 -8.83 11.72 2.20
C ARG A 115 -7.85 12.54 3.04
N ARG A 116 -8.29 13.16 4.13
CA ARG A 116 -7.43 13.94 5.05
C ARG A 116 -6.55 13.08 5.97
N VAL A 117 -6.98 11.85 6.24
CA VAL A 117 -6.33 10.95 7.21
C VAL A 117 -5.27 10.08 6.55
N ILE A 118 -5.52 9.60 5.33
CA ILE A 118 -4.64 8.64 4.64
C ILE A 118 -3.20 9.14 4.55
N PRO A 119 -2.91 10.38 4.09
CA PRO A 119 -1.52 10.84 3.99
C PRO A 119 -0.80 10.88 5.35
N ARG A 120 -1.55 11.13 6.44
CA ARG A 120 -1.02 11.14 7.80
C ARG A 120 -0.76 9.73 8.31
N LEU A 121 -1.64 8.78 8.00
CA LEU A 121 -1.46 7.37 8.32
C LEU A 121 -0.26 6.79 7.56
N ALA A 122 -0.15 7.10 6.27
CA ALA A 122 0.96 6.72 5.40
C ALA A 122 2.31 7.19 5.96
N ARG A 123 2.44 8.48 6.28
CA ARG A 123 3.64 9.04 6.93
C ARG A 123 4.00 8.34 8.23
N GLY A 124 3.00 8.07 9.08
CA GLY A 124 3.22 7.33 10.33
C GLY A 124 3.67 5.88 10.10
N LEU A 125 3.09 5.21 9.10
CA LEU A 125 3.42 3.84 8.73
C LEU A 125 4.85 3.75 8.17
N VAL A 126 5.23 4.65 7.26
CA VAL A 126 6.60 4.79 6.74
C VAL A 126 7.59 4.99 7.89
N GLY A 127 7.30 5.89 8.83
CA GLY A 127 8.14 6.09 10.01
C GLY A 127 8.26 4.84 10.89
N THR A 128 7.20 4.03 10.99
CA THR A 128 7.21 2.74 11.71
C THR A 128 8.06 1.72 10.95
N ALA A 129 7.89 1.63 9.65
CA ALA A 129 8.58 0.71 8.77
C ALA A 129 10.10 0.98 8.75
N ARG A 130 10.51 2.24 8.58
CA ARG A 130 11.92 2.69 8.73
C ARG A 130 12.52 2.26 10.07
N ARG A 131 11.77 2.41 11.17
CA ARG A 131 12.26 1.99 12.51
C ARG A 131 12.42 0.48 12.64
N LEU A 132 11.47 -0.30 12.13
CA LEU A 132 11.56 -1.76 12.16
C LEU A 132 12.75 -2.24 11.33
N ALA A 133 12.94 -1.64 10.17
CA ALA A 133 13.90 -2.15 9.21
C ALA A 133 15.37 -1.79 9.50
N ARG A 134 15.63 -0.94 10.51
CA ARG A 134 16.98 -0.62 11.03
C ARG A 134 17.77 -1.81 11.60
N SER A 135 17.12 -2.95 11.84
CA SER A 135 17.78 -4.14 12.38
C SER A 135 17.39 -5.38 11.58
N PRO A 136 18.27 -6.38 11.41
CA PRO A 136 17.95 -7.61 10.70
C PRO A 136 16.72 -8.33 11.26
N ALA A 137 16.61 -8.39 12.60
CA ALA A 137 15.47 -8.97 13.28
C ALA A 137 14.16 -8.17 13.05
N GLY A 138 14.27 -6.85 12.92
CA GLY A 138 13.14 -5.97 12.69
C GLY A 138 12.69 -5.89 11.23
N ARG A 139 13.57 -6.15 10.25
CA ARG A 139 13.18 -6.29 8.82
C ARG A 139 12.11 -7.36 8.65
N GLN A 140 12.22 -8.48 9.35
CA GLN A 140 11.19 -9.53 9.37
C GLN A 140 9.82 -9.04 9.90
N LEU A 141 9.80 -7.97 10.69
CA LEU A 141 8.58 -7.37 11.23
C LEU A 141 7.90 -6.42 10.24
N VAL A 142 8.59 -5.98 9.18
CA VAL A 142 8.02 -5.17 8.10
C VAL A 142 6.84 -5.91 7.44
N ARG A 143 6.94 -7.24 7.34
CA ARG A 143 5.85 -8.14 6.91
C ARG A 143 4.55 -8.03 7.74
N THR A 144 4.59 -7.36 8.90
CA THR A 144 3.39 -7.12 9.72
C THR A 144 2.69 -5.78 9.43
N LEU A 145 3.33 -4.90 8.67
CA LEU A 145 2.82 -3.56 8.35
C LEU A 145 1.45 -3.58 7.66
N PRO A 146 1.16 -4.46 6.70
CA PRO A 146 -0.17 -4.50 6.07
C PRO A 146 -1.28 -4.71 7.10
N THR A 147 -1.05 -5.57 8.11
CA THR A 147 -2.02 -5.82 9.18
C THR A 147 -2.12 -4.62 10.14
N ILE A 148 -1.01 -3.99 10.48
CA ILE A 148 -1.00 -2.77 11.32
C ILE A 148 -1.75 -1.64 10.63
N ALA A 149 -1.49 -1.40 9.35
CA ALA A 149 -2.12 -0.38 8.54
C ALA A 149 -3.63 -0.57 8.44
N LYS A 150 -4.08 -1.80 8.10
CA LYS A 150 -5.51 -2.17 8.05
C LYS A 150 -6.19 -1.92 9.40
N GLY A 151 -5.57 -2.36 10.50
CA GLY A 151 -6.12 -2.16 11.85
C GLY A 151 -6.21 -0.69 12.26
N ALA A 152 -5.19 0.10 11.94
CA ALA A 152 -5.15 1.53 12.25
C ALA A 152 -6.16 2.32 11.40
N ALA A 153 -6.25 2.05 10.10
CA ALA A 153 -7.27 2.64 9.22
C ALA A 153 -8.68 2.33 9.74
N ALA A 154 -8.97 1.07 10.09
CA ALA A 154 -10.26 0.67 10.62
C ALA A 154 -10.60 1.36 11.96
N ASP A 155 -9.62 1.53 12.86
CA ASP A 155 -9.81 2.28 14.12
C ASP A 155 -10.15 3.77 13.86
N VAL A 156 -9.48 4.40 12.90
CA VAL A 156 -9.72 5.81 12.55
C VAL A 156 -11.07 5.97 11.87
N LEU A 157 -11.41 5.13 10.90
CA LEU A 157 -12.69 5.17 10.20
C LEU A 157 -13.86 4.91 11.15
N ARG A 158 -13.72 3.97 12.09
CA ARG A 158 -14.73 3.79 13.17
C ARG A 158 -14.89 5.04 14.03
N THR A 159 -13.81 5.78 14.27
CA THR A 159 -13.88 7.04 15.02
C THR A 159 -14.64 8.11 14.23
N ALA A 160 -14.34 8.24 12.93
CA ALA A 160 -15.03 9.16 12.02
C ALA A 160 -16.53 8.81 11.87
N ALA A 161 -16.86 7.54 11.66
CA ALA A 161 -18.23 7.05 11.51
C ALA A 161 -19.08 7.28 12.77
N ALA A 162 -18.45 7.33 13.94
CA ALA A 162 -19.11 7.70 15.20
C ALA A 162 -19.30 9.21 15.37
N GLY A 163 -19.05 10.02 14.34
CA GLY A 163 -19.17 11.49 14.38
C GLY A 163 -18.10 12.18 15.22
N ARG A 164 -17.04 11.46 15.63
CA ARG A 164 -15.98 12.04 16.46
C ARG A 164 -14.91 12.68 15.57
N PRO A 165 -14.39 13.86 15.96
CA PRO A 165 -13.36 14.55 15.19
C PRO A 165 -12.10 13.69 15.10
N VAL A 166 -11.56 13.53 13.89
CA VAL A 166 -10.31 12.80 13.66
C VAL A 166 -9.15 13.79 13.57
N SER A 167 -8.29 13.78 14.60
CA SER A 167 -7.06 14.57 14.65
C SER A 167 -5.81 13.75 14.28
N THR A 168 -4.69 14.41 14.03
CA THR A 168 -3.36 13.77 13.90
C THR A 168 -3.02 12.89 15.10
N THR A 169 -3.33 13.34 16.32
CA THR A 169 -3.16 12.56 17.55
C THR A 169 -4.00 11.28 17.53
N THR A 170 -5.20 11.33 16.96
CA THR A 170 -6.08 10.16 16.83
C THR A 170 -5.49 9.12 15.89
N VAL A 171 -4.98 9.56 14.73
CA VAL A 171 -4.31 8.69 13.75
C VAL A 171 -3.05 8.07 14.36
N GLY A 172 -2.19 8.89 14.98
CA GLY A 172 -0.97 8.41 15.63
C GLY A 172 -1.24 7.41 16.75
N ARG A 173 -2.29 7.65 17.57
CA ARG A 173 -2.72 6.72 18.63
C ARG A 173 -3.27 5.42 18.07
N ALA A 174 -4.06 5.47 16.99
CA ALA A 174 -4.56 4.28 16.32
C ALA A 174 -3.41 3.43 15.76
N LEU A 175 -2.44 4.07 15.10
CA LEU A 175 -1.25 3.40 14.58
C LEU A 175 -0.44 2.77 15.71
N ALA A 176 -0.05 3.55 16.72
CA ALA A 176 0.74 3.07 17.86
C ALA A 176 0.05 1.90 18.59
N ARG A 177 -1.28 1.97 18.79
CA ARG A 177 -2.06 0.90 19.41
C ARG A 177 -2.02 -0.38 18.58
N ASN A 178 -2.20 -0.29 17.26
CA ASN A 178 -2.18 -1.47 16.38
C ASN A 178 -0.77 -2.06 16.26
N THR A 179 0.26 -1.22 16.16
CA THR A 179 1.66 -1.65 16.24
C THR A 179 1.94 -2.39 17.53
N ALA A 180 1.59 -1.81 18.70
CA ALA A 180 1.79 -2.47 19.98
C ALA A 180 1.00 -3.78 20.10
N ARG A 181 -0.26 -3.81 19.64
CA ARG A 181 -1.11 -5.02 19.66
C ARG A 181 -0.50 -6.17 18.85
N VAL A 182 0.09 -5.88 17.69
CA VAL A 182 0.71 -6.87 16.82
C VAL A 182 2.08 -7.29 17.37
N LEU A 183 2.94 -6.33 17.70
CA LEU A 183 4.34 -6.61 18.04
C LEU A 183 4.53 -7.16 19.46
N LYS A 184 3.70 -6.76 20.44
CA LYS A 184 3.79 -7.22 21.83
C LYS A 184 3.44 -8.70 22.01
N SER A 185 2.61 -9.26 21.11
CA SER A 185 2.16 -10.65 21.21
C SER A 185 2.88 -11.54 20.19
N PRO A 186 3.76 -12.47 20.63
CA PRO A 186 4.46 -13.38 19.71
C PRO A 186 3.50 -14.23 18.86
N ARG A 187 2.36 -14.65 19.43
CA ARG A 187 1.33 -15.41 18.71
C ARG A 187 0.70 -14.58 17.58
N ARG A 188 0.28 -13.34 17.88
CA ARG A 188 -0.30 -12.44 16.85
C ARG A 188 0.73 -12.10 15.76
N ARG A 189 1.95 -11.77 16.16
CA ARG A 189 3.06 -11.51 15.23
C ARG A 189 3.28 -12.67 14.27
N ARG A 190 3.40 -13.91 14.77
CA ARG A 190 3.55 -15.11 13.93
C ARG A 190 2.36 -15.28 12.99
N ALA A 191 1.13 -15.12 13.48
CA ALA A 191 -0.07 -15.24 12.64
C ALA A 191 -0.09 -14.20 11.51
N CYS A 192 0.31 -12.95 11.77
CA CYS A 192 0.39 -11.90 10.77
C CYS A 192 1.42 -12.25 9.68
N ILE A 193 2.61 -12.70 10.08
CA ILE A 193 3.67 -13.11 9.14
C ILE A 193 3.24 -14.32 8.31
N HIS A 194 2.57 -15.32 8.91
CA HIS A 194 2.09 -16.48 8.16
C HIS A 194 1.02 -16.10 7.14
N ARG A 195 0.09 -15.21 7.51
CA ARG A 195 -0.91 -14.67 6.56
C ARG A 195 -0.22 -13.99 5.39
N HIS A 196 0.70 -13.08 5.68
CA HIS A 196 1.47 -12.34 4.70
C HIS A 196 2.18 -13.28 3.70
N LEU A 197 2.96 -14.24 4.22
CA LEU A 197 3.67 -15.21 3.39
C LEU A 197 2.73 -16.07 2.54
N ARG A 198 1.54 -16.41 3.05
CA ARG A 198 0.54 -17.15 2.28
C ARG A 198 0.04 -16.35 1.08
N VAL A 199 -0.23 -15.06 1.25
CA VAL A 199 -0.65 -14.16 0.15
C VAL A 199 0.47 -14.04 -0.87
N VAL A 200 1.68 -13.68 -0.43
CA VAL A 200 2.85 -13.51 -1.29
C VAL A 200 3.17 -14.78 -2.09
N ARG A 201 3.19 -15.96 -1.45
CA ARG A 201 3.46 -17.24 -2.12
C ARG A 201 2.43 -17.60 -3.18
N ARG A 202 1.17 -17.19 -2.99
CA ARG A 202 0.10 -17.42 -3.98
C ARG A 202 0.26 -16.52 -5.20
N VAL A 203 0.73 -15.28 -4.99
CA VAL A 203 0.71 -14.22 -6.01
C VAL A 203 2.03 -14.13 -6.78
N LYS A 204 3.18 -14.20 -6.10
CA LYS A 204 4.53 -14.01 -6.70
C LYS A 204 4.77 -14.89 -7.95
N PRO A 205 4.42 -16.19 -7.98
CA PRO A 205 4.61 -17.02 -9.18
C PRO A 205 3.73 -16.60 -10.36
N ARG A 206 2.53 -16.07 -10.10
CA ARG A 206 1.60 -15.63 -11.14
C ARG A 206 2.11 -14.35 -11.79
N LEU A 207 2.56 -13.39 -10.97
CA LEU A 207 3.18 -12.16 -11.47
C LEU A 207 4.45 -12.45 -12.28
N ALA A 208 5.30 -13.36 -11.81
CA ALA A 208 6.51 -13.77 -12.54
C ALA A 208 6.21 -14.50 -13.86
N ARG A 209 5.03 -15.10 -14.00
CA ARG A 209 4.58 -15.69 -15.27
C ARG A 209 4.06 -14.61 -16.22
N ALA A 210 3.20 -13.72 -15.72
CA ALA A 210 2.64 -12.61 -16.48
C ALA A 210 3.74 -11.69 -17.03
N ALA A 211 4.76 -11.37 -16.23
CA ALA A 211 5.89 -10.55 -16.66
C ALA A 211 6.66 -11.18 -17.83
N ARG A 212 6.91 -12.49 -17.78
CA ARG A 212 7.58 -13.22 -18.87
C ARG A 212 6.73 -13.29 -20.14
N GLU A 213 5.42 -13.46 -20.00
CA GLU A 213 4.49 -13.45 -21.13
C GLU A 213 4.45 -12.06 -21.80
N ALA A 214 4.51 -10.98 -21.01
CA ALA A 214 4.61 -9.61 -21.52
C ALA A 214 5.94 -9.34 -22.24
N GLU A 215 7.08 -9.73 -21.65
CA GLU A 215 8.39 -9.58 -22.29
C GLU A 215 8.46 -10.26 -23.67
N LEU A 216 7.84 -11.44 -23.81
CA LEU A 216 7.75 -12.15 -25.09
C LEU A 216 6.80 -11.48 -26.10
N ALA A 217 5.81 -10.72 -25.65
CA ALA A 217 4.87 -10.03 -26.53
C ALA A 217 5.46 -8.75 -27.13
N PHE A 218 6.46 -8.15 -26.47
CA PHE A 218 7.14 -6.92 -26.91
C PHE A 218 8.51 -7.15 -27.54
N ALA A 219 8.98 -8.39 -27.63
CA ALA A 219 10.24 -8.79 -28.28
C ALA A 219 10.00 -9.23 -29.74
#